data_AF-A0A3S3ACY0-F1
#
_entry.id   AF-A0A3S3ACY0-F1
#
_cell.length_a   1.000
_cell.length_b   1.000
_cell.length_c   1.000
_cell.angle_alpha   90.00
_cell.angle_beta   90.00
_cell.angle_gamma   90.00
#
_symmetry.space_group_name_H-M   'P 1'
#
loop_
_entity.id
_entity.type
_entity.pdbx_description
1 polymer ?
#
loop_
_entity_poly.entity_id
_entity_poly.type
_entity_poly.pdbx_seq_one_letter_code
_entity_poly.pdbx_strand_id
1 'polypeptide(L)'
;MADLVVALLFLIAAMASGLAAYIGFRGWVTDPDKGYEVPDRVRESPELSRTANELVARWCTVSSVLALIPAVALVPSILSDMEIELPLWKLAVTAVYGLVVGTMGRYPFDRISRL
;
A
#
# COMPACT_ATOMS: atom_id res chain seq x y z
N MET A 1 -8.22 -6.54 -21.93
CA MET A 1 -7.04 -7.14 -21.25
C MET A 1 -6.27 -6.15 -20.37
N ALA A 2 -6.04 -4.91 -20.81
CA ALA A 2 -5.32 -3.91 -20.01
C ALA A 2 -6.01 -3.60 -18.66
N ASP A 3 -7.35 -3.52 -18.64
CA ASP A 3 -8.15 -3.28 -17.43
C ASP A 3 -7.89 -4.32 -16.35
N LEU A 4 -7.85 -5.60 -16.73
CA LEU A 4 -7.59 -6.71 -15.82
C LEU A 4 -6.19 -6.60 -15.21
N VAL A 5 -5.19 -6.29 -16.03
CA VAL A 5 -3.80 -6.13 -15.54
C VAL A 5 -3.71 -4.98 -14.56
N VAL A 6 -4.29 -3.82 -14.89
CA VAL A 6 -4.29 -2.65 -14.02
C VAL A 6 -5.02 -2.95 -12.71
N ALA A 7 -6.22 -3.55 -12.78
CA ALA A 7 -6.99 -3.94 -11.60
C ALA A 7 -6.21 -4.91 -10.70
N LEU A 8 -5.53 -5.89 -11.29
CA LEU A 8 -4.72 -6.86 -10.55
C LEU A 8 -3.52 -6.20 -9.86
N LEU A 9 -2.83 -5.27 -10.54
CA LEU A 9 -1.71 -4.53 -9.94
C LEU A 9 -2.17 -3.72 -8.71
N PHE A 10 -3.31 -3.04 -8.83
CA PHE A 10 -3.91 -2.31 -7.72
C PHE A 10 -4.38 -3.22 -6.58
N LEU A 11 -4.94 -4.38 -6.91
CA LEU A 11 -5.32 -5.38 -5.91
C LEU A 11 -4.11 -5.93 -5.17
N ILE A 12 -3.01 -6.25 -5.87
CA ILE A 12 -1.76 -6.70 -5.25
C ILE A 12 -1.20 -5.60 -4.34
N ALA A 13 -1.18 -4.34 -4.80
CA ALA A 13 -0.75 -3.21 -3.98
C ALA A 13 -1.62 -3.02 -2.75
N ALA A 14 -2.94 -3.18 -2.88
CA ALA A 14 -3.88 -3.11 -1.77
C ALA A 14 -3.63 -4.22 -0.73
N MET A 15 -3.43 -5.46 -1.19
CA MET A 15 -3.14 -6.61 -0.35
C MET A 15 -1.79 -6.47 0.38
N ALA A 16 -0.74 -6.07 -0.34
CA ALA A 16 0.57 -5.83 0.24
C ALA A 16 0.53 -4.72 1.31
N SER A 17 -0.16 -3.61 1.01
CA SER A 17 -0.35 -2.51 1.96
C SER A 17 -1.23 -2.95 3.16
N GLY A 18 -2.25 -3.77 2.92
CA GLY A 18 -3.10 -4.32 3.97
C GLY A 18 -2.33 -5.26 4.90
N LEU A 19 -1.44 -6.09 4.36
CA LEU A 19 -0.56 -6.95 5.15
C LEU A 19 0.41 -6.11 6.00
N ALA A 20 1.01 -5.06 5.42
CA ALA A 20 1.85 -4.14 6.17
C ALA A 20 1.08 -3.44 7.29
N ALA A 21 -0.14 -3.00 7.03
CA ALA A 21 -1.02 -2.42 8.03
C ALA A 21 -1.33 -3.41 9.16
N TYR A 22 -1.61 -4.67 8.81
CA TYR A 22 -1.83 -5.75 9.79
C TYR A 22 -0.61 -5.96 10.68
N ILE A 23 0.60 -6.00 10.12
CA ILE A 23 1.86 -6.09 10.89
C ILE A 23 1.97 -4.90 11.85
N GLY A 24 1.64 -3.68 11.40
CA GLY A 24 1.58 -2.48 12.24
C GLY A 24 0.59 -2.59 13.39
N PHE A 25 -0.65 -3.03 13.14
CA PHE A 25 -1.66 -3.22 14.19
C PHE A 25 -1.31 -4.31 15.19
N ARG A 26 -0.56 -5.34 14.76
CA ARG A 26 -0.09 -6.42 15.64
C ARG A 26 1.13 -6.04 16.46
N GLY A 27 1.73 -4.86 16.22
CA GLY A 27 2.93 -4.44 16.92
C GLY A 27 4.21 -5.11 16.41
N TRP A 28 4.17 -5.76 15.24
CA TRP A 28 5.25 -6.62 14.74
C TRP A 28 6.23 -5.88 13.84
N VAL A 29 6.14 -4.56 13.65
CA VAL A 29 7.03 -3.83 12.74
C VAL A 29 8.50 -3.97 13.12
N THR A 30 8.81 -3.97 14.42
CA THR A 30 10.18 -4.07 14.93
C THR A 30 10.59 -5.50 15.30
N ASP A 31 9.69 -6.48 15.13
CA ASP A 31 9.93 -7.88 15.44
C ASP A 31 10.99 -8.46 14.49
N PRO A 32 12.07 -9.10 14.99
CA PRO A 32 13.15 -9.61 14.16
C PRO A 32 12.75 -10.81 13.28
N ASP A 33 11.72 -11.58 13.67
CA ASP A 33 11.30 -12.78 12.95
C ASP A 33 10.18 -12.49 11.93
N LYS A 34 9.37 -11.44 12.17
CA LYS A 34 8.13 -11.16 11.42
C LYS A 34 8.06 -9.75 10.84
N GLY A 35 8.86 -8.85 11.35
CA GLY A 35 8.81 -7.42 11.05
C GLY A 35 9.67 -7.01 9.88
N TYR A 36 10.03 -5.73 9.88
CA TYR A 36 10.87 -5.13 8.85
C TYR A 36 12.26 -4.83 9.42
N GLU A 37 13.22 -4.65 8.51
CA GLU A 37 14.54 -4.16 8.88
C GLU A 37 14.42 -2.70 9.32
N VAL A 38 14.68 -2.46 10.61
CA VAL A 38 14.58 -1.15 11.26
C VAL A 38 15.84 -0.91 12.09
N PRO A 39 16.26 0.35 12.30
CA PRO A 39 17.43 0.66 13.12
C PRO A 39 17.31 0.12 14.55
N ASP A 40 18.42 -0.37 15.11
CA ASP A 40 18.44 -0.96 16.46
C ASP A 40 17.93 0.01 17.53
N ARG A 41 18.22 1.32 17.40
CA ARG A 41 17.69 2.37 18.29
C ARG A 41 16.16 2.42 18.35
N VAL A 42 15.47 2.11 17.25
CA VAL A 42 14.00 2.07 17.19
C VAL A 42 13.47 0.77 17.80
N ARG A 43 14.23 -0.33 17.65
CA ARG A 43 13.89 -1.64 18.22
C ARG A 43 14.07 -1.68 19.74
N GLU A 44 15.12 -1.04 20.25
CA GLU A 44 15.47 -1.02 21.68
C GLU A 44 14.60 -0.06 22.50
N SER A 45 13.98 0.94 21.85
CA SER A 45 13.08 1.90 22.51
C SER A 45 11.60 1.50 22.34
N PRO A 46 10.89 1.19 23.44
CA PRO A 46 9.46 0.85 23.39
C PRO A 46 8.59 1.98 22.79
N GLU A 47 8.96 3.24 23.05
CA GLU A 47 8.24 4.41 22.56
C GLU A 47 8.41 4.58 21.05
N LEU A 48 9.63 4.38 20.53
CA LEU A 48 9.92 4.47 19.09
C LEU A 48 9.31 3.28 18.34
N SER A 49 9.34 2.08 18.92
CA SER A 49 8.67 0.90 18.36
C SER A 49 7.16 1.10 18.26
N ARG A 50 6.51 1.65 19.31
CA ARG A 50 5.07 1.97 19.25
C ARG A 50 4.77 2.99 18.15
N THR A 51 5.58 4.03 18.05
CA THR A 51 5.44 5.06 17.01
C THR A 51 5.60 4.47 15.60
N ALA A 52 6.58 3.58 15.39
CA ALA A 52 6.81 2.89 14.13
C ALA A 52 5.60 2.02 13.74
N ASN A 53 5.06 1.26 14.68
CA ASN A 53 3.87 0.44 14.48
C ASN A 53 2.64 1.27 14.11
N GLU A 54 2.38 2.37 14.83
CA GLU A 54 1.25 3.28 14.53
C GLU A 54 1.40 3.97 13.17
N LEU A 55 2.61 4.37 12.79
CA LEU A 55 2.89 4.97 11.47
C LEU A 55 2.60 3.98 10.34
N VAL A 56 3.15 2.76 10.42
CA VAL A 56 2.93 1.72 9.41
C VAL A 56 1.44 1.35 9.35
N ALA A 57 0.80 1.12 10.50
CA ALA A 57 -0.62 0.77 10.55
C ALA A 57 -1.49 1.81 9.83
N ARG A 58 -1.32 3.10 10.13
CA ARG A 58 -2.13 4.17 9.55
C ARG A 58 -1.84 4.37 8.06
N TRP A 59 -0.59 4.55 7.69
CA TRP A 59 -0.23 4.89 6.30
C TRP A 59 -0.43 3.73 5.33
N CYS A 60 -0.15 2.51 5.76
CA CYS A 60 -0.41 1.33 4.94
C CYS A 60 -1.91 1.01 4.85
N THR A 61 -2.72 1.33 5.87
CA THR A 61 -4.20 1.23 5.76
C THR A 61 -4.73 2.21 4.72
N VAL A 62 -4.33 3.49 4.79
CA VAL A 62 -4.73 4.50 3.80
C VAL A 62 -4.31 4.07 2.40
N SER A 63 -3.08 3.61 2.25
CA SER A 63 -2.57 3.14 0.95
C SER A 63 -3.34 1.92 0.43
N SER A 64 -3.71 0.99 1.32
CA SER A 64 -4.52 -0.18 0.97
C SER A 64 -5.90 0.21 0.46
N VAL A 65 -6.60 1.09 1.19
CA VAL A 65 -7.93 1.58 0.80
C VAL A 65 -7.88 2.35 -0.52
N LEU A 66 -6.90 3.23 -0.70
CA LEU A 66 -6.74 3.97 -1.95
C LEU A 66 -6.43 3.03 -3.13
N ALA A 67 -5.59 2.01 -2.92
CA ALA A 67 -5.29 1.03 -3.95
C ALA A 67 -6.52 0.17 -4.34
N LEU A 68 -7.49 -0.03 -3.45
CA LEU A 68 -8.72 -0.74 -3.79
C LEU A 68 -9.64 0.04 -4.74
N ILE A 69 -9.58 1.37 -4.75
CA ILE A 69 -10.50 2.20 -5.55
C ILE A 69 -10.39 1.87 -7.05
N PRO A 70 -9.20 1.90 -7.69
CA PRO A 70 -9.07 1.53 -9.10
C PRO A 70 -9.38 0.06 -9.36
N ALA A 71 -9.02 -0.84 -8.42
CA ALA A 71 -9.30 -2.27 -8.56
C ALA A 71 -10.82 -2.54 -8.68
N VAL A 72 -11.62 -1.88 -7.84
CA VAL A 72 -13.10 -1.99 -7.87
C VAL A 72 -13.70 -1.23 -9.04
N ALA A 73 -13.19 -0.04 -9.36
CA ALA A 73 -13.72 0.79 -10.44
C ALA A 73 -13.60 0.13 -11.83
N LEU A 74 -12.63 -0.77 -12.01
CA LEU A 74 -12.41 -1.50 -13.26
C LEU A 74 -13.24 -2.79 -13.37
N VAL A 75 -13.86 -3.27 -12.29
CA VAL A 75 -14.67 -4.50 -12.29
C VAL A 75 -15.80 -4.48 -13.34
N PRO A 76 -16.59 -3.40 -13.50
CA PRO A 76 -17.63 -3.35 -14.52
C PRO A 76 -17.08 -3.48 -15.94
N SER A 77 -15.92 -2.88 -16.22
CA SER A 77 -15.23 -2.96 -17.52
C SER A 77 -14.65 -4.36 -17.79
N ILE A 78 -14.36 -5.13 -16.74
CA ILE A 78 -13.85 -6.51 -16.85
C ILE A 78 -15.01 -7.51 -17.02
N LEU A 79 -16.12 -7.30 -16.32
CA LEU A 79 -17.26 -8.23 -16.29
C LEU A 79 -18.30 -7.99 -17.38
N SER A 80 -18.36 -6.78 -17.92
CA SER A 80 -19.24 -6.48 -19.05
C SER A 80 -18.53 -6.83 -20.35
N ASP A 81 -19.23 -7.49 -21.28
CA ASP A 81 -18.77 -7.65 -22.68
C ASP A 81 -18.62 -6.31 -23.43
N MET A 82 -18.86 -5.19 -22.75
CA MET A 82 -18.48 -3.87 -23.25
C MET A 82 -16.96 -3.75 -23.21
N GLU A 83 -16.34 -3.89 -24.39
CA GLU A 83 -14.96 -3.46 -24.66
C GLU A 83 -14.85 -1.93 -24.49
N ILE A 84 -14.92 -1.46 -23.25
CA ILE A 84 -14.63 -0.08 -22.90
C ILE A 84 -13.11 0.05 -23.02
N GLU A 85 -12.64 0.46 -24.20
CA GLU A 85 -11.22 0.75 -24.40
C GLU A 85 -10.76 1.77 -23.35
N LEU A 86 -9.68 1.43 -22.64
CA LEU A 86 -8.98 2.36 -21.76
C LEU A 86 -8.20 3.35 -22.62
N PRO A 87 -8.65 4.60 -22.79
CA PRO A 87 -7.89 5.58 -23.54
C PRO A 87 -6.58 5.87 -22.81
N LEU A 88 -5.52 6.17 -23.57
CA LEU A 88 -4.16 6.36 -23.06
C LEU A 88 -4.08 7.37 -21.89
N TRP A 89 -4.89 8.43 -21.93
CA TRP A 89 -4.92 9.43 -20.85
C TRP A 89 -5.44 8.87 -19.52
N LYS A 90 -6.40 7.93 -19.54
CA LYS A 90 -6.87 7.27 -18.30
C LYS A 90 -5.77 6.39 -17.73
N LEU A 91 -5.05 5.64 -18.57
CA LEU A 91 -3.89 4.86 -18.14
C LEU A 91 -2.82 5.75 -17.49
N ALA A 92 -2.52 6.90 -18.09
CA ALA A 92 -1.57 7.85 -17.52
C ALA A 92 -2.02 8.38 -16.15
N VAL A 93 -3.29 8.77 -16.01
CA VAL A 93 -3.87 9.22 -14.73
C VAL A 93 -3.81 8.12 -13.68
N THR A 94 -4.18 6.89 -14.04
CA THR A 94 -4.14 5.73 -13.15
C THR A 94 -2.70 5.39 -12.73
N ALA A 95 -1.71 5.55 -13.62
CA ALA A 95 -0.31 5.37 -13.28
C ALA A 95 0.18 6.43 -12.28
N VAL A 96 -0.15 7.71 -12.50
CA VAL A 96 0.18 8.80 -11.56
C VAL A 96 -0.49 8.54 -10.20
N TYR A 97 -1.74 8.11 -10.20
CA TYR A 97 -2.45 7.73 -8.98
C TYR A 97 -1.73 6.61 -8.23
N GLY A 98 -1.34 5.54 -8.94
CA GLY A 98 -0.56 4.43 -8.37
C GLY A 98 0.75 4.87 -7.74
N LEU A 99 1.46 5.82 -8.38
CA LEU A 99 2.69 6.41 -7.82
C LEU A 99 2.40 7.15 -6.51
N VAL A 100 1.36 7.99 -6.46
CA VAL A 100 0.99 8.70 -5.23
C VAL A 100 0.68 7.72 -4.10
N VAL A 101 -0.14 6.70 -4.37
CA VAL A 101 -0.47 5.65 -3.38
C VAL A 101 0.79 4.90 -2.92
N GLY A 102 1.68 4.56 -3.85
CA GLY A 102 2.96 3.91 -3.53
C GLY A 102 3.86 4.78 -2.64
N THR A 103 3.92 6.09 -2.88
CA THR A 103 4.69 7.01 -2.02
C THR A 103 4.12 7.11 -0.60
N MET A 104 2.80 7.07 -0.45
CA MET A 104 2.15 7.03 0.86
C MET A 104 2.48 5.74 1.63
N GLY A 105 2.53 4.61 0.94
CA GLY A 105 2.90 3.32 1.54
C GLY A 105 4.38 3.27 1.97
N ARG A 106 5.25 3.98 1.25
CA ARG A 106 6.70 4.05 1.56
C ARG A 106 7.04 5.07 2.65
N TYR A 107 6.26 6.14 2.77
CA TYR A 107 6.45 7.20 3.77
C TYR A 107 6.76 6.71 5.20
N PRO A 108 6.02 5.75 5.79
CA PRO A 108 6.32 5.28 7.15
C PRO A 108 7.72 4.66 7.28
N PHE A 109 8.19 3.90 6.29
CA PHE A 109 9.52 3.28 6.31
C PHE A 109 10.64 4.31 6.19
N ASP A 110 10.47 5.28 5.29
CA ASP A 110 11.41 6.40 5.15
C ASP A 110 11.42 7.28 6.42
N ARG A 111 10.30 7.37 7.14
CA ARG A 111 10.25 8.09 8.42
C ARG A 111 10.91 7.30 9.54
N ILE A 112 10.66 6.00 9.65
CA ILE A 112 11.23 5.12 10.67
C ILE A 112 12.76 5.06 10.58
N SER A 113 13.32 5.02 9.38
CA SER A 113 14.79 5.06 9.20
C SER A 113 15.43 6.37 9.69
N ARG A 114 14.64 7.43 9.84
CA ARG A 114 15.09 8.75 10.32
C ARG A 114 14.78 9.03 11.79
N LEU A 115 13.98 8.18 12.44
CA LEU A 115 13.79 8.17 13.90
C LEU A 115 15.03 7.55 14.55
#